data_AF-A0A3M4INY5-F1
#
_entry.id   AF-A0A3M4INY5-F1
#
_cell.length_a   1.000
_cell.length_b   1.000
_cell.length_c   1.000
_cell.angle_alpha   90.00
_cell.angle_beta   90.00
_cell.angle_gamma   90.00
#
_symmetry.space_group_name_H-M   'P 1'
#
loop_
_entity.id
_entity.type
_entity.pdbx_description
1 polymer ?
#
loop_
_entity_poly.entity_id
_entity_poly.type
_entity_poly.pdbx_seq_one_letter_code
_entity_poly.pdbx_strand_id
1 'polypeptide(L)'
;MKTSFGELNGDADISGRGNSIAALLGTANGEMKMLVNDGAISRGLMEIAGLNVGNYVVGKLFGDKDVKINCAASDFGIKDGLATSRLFVFDTENAIIYINGTANMKTEQLDLQINPESKGFRVFSLRSPLYVNGPFAKPNAGVQSGPLLLRGAGMVLLGATVGPVAGLLALVATGDSAPNQCGPLLEQMRTGKAPKTVK
;
A
#
# COMPACT_ATOMS: atom_id res chain seq x y z
N MET A 1 12.22 -22.19 6.02
CA MET A 1 11.76 -20.81 6.28
C MET A 1 12.97 -19.98 6.64
N LYS A 2 13.53 -19.20 5.71
CA LYS A 2 14.71 -18.32 5.94
C LYS A 2 14.70 -17.17 4.94
N THR A 3 13.76 -16.24 5.03
CA THR A 3 13.77 -15.01 4.19
C THR A 3 13.14 -13.80 4.88
N SER A 4 13.32 -13.66 6.21
CA SER A 4 13.23 -12.33 6.84
C SER A 4 14.63 -11.87 7.19
N PHE A 5 15.15 -10.94 6.41
CA PHE A 5 16.30 -10.10 6.71
C PHE A 5 15.84 -8.65 6.58
N GLY A 6 16.45 -7.74 7.34
CA GLY A 6 16.10 -6.32 7.40
C GLY A 6 16.22 -5.76 8.82
N GLU A 7 16.57 -4.48 8.92
CA GLU A 7 16.62 -3.76 10.20
C GLU A 7 15.28 -3.03 10.40
N LEU A 8 14.62 -3.31 11.52
CA LEU A 8 13.41 -2.63 11.93
C LEU A 8 13.75 -1.67 13.07
N ASN A 9 13.61 -0.38 12.79
CA ASN A 9 13.72 0.69 13.77
C ASN A 9 12.34 1.28 14.00
N GLY A 10 12.00 1.58 15.25
CA GLY A 10 10.73 2.22 15.56
C GLY A 10 10.77 2.95 16.89
N ASP A 11 9.88 3.92 17.01
CA ASP A 11 9.62 4.69 18.22
C ASP A 11 8.12 4.74 18.43
N ALA A 12 7.67 4.49 19.66
CA ALA A 12 6.25 4.50 20.00
C ALA A 12 6.06 5.04 21.40
N ASP A 13 5.30 6.13 21.51
CA ASP A 13 4.79 6.65 22.77
C ASP A 13 3.27 6.48 22.74
N ILE A 14 2.77 5.52 23.52
CA ILE A 14 1.35 5.14 23.53
C ILE A 14 0.90 5.00 24.98
N SER A 15 -0.16 5.71 25.34
CA SER A 15 -0.82 5.61 26.64
C SER A 15 -2.28 5.20 26.47
N GLY A 16 -2.78 4.32 27.32
CA GLY A 16 -4.17 3.84 27.28
C GLY A 16 -4.66 3.43 28.66
N ARG A 17 -5.97 3.21 28.82
CA ARG A 17 -6.58 2.78 30.09
C ARG A 17 -7.55 1.64 29.85
N GLY A 18 -7.47 0.58 30.66
CA GLY A 18 -8.37 -0.55 30.54
C GLY A 18 -7.89 -1.74 31.36
N ASN A 19 -8.82 -2.66 31.60
CA ASN A 19 -8.56 -3.96 32.23
C ASN A 19 -8.38 -5.10 31.22
N SER A 20 -8.30 -4.77 29.92
CA SER A 20 -8.05 -5.70 28.82
C SER A 20 -7.23 -5.01 27.72
N ILE A 21 -6.60 -5.80 26.85
CA ILE A 21 -5.84 -5.27 25.70
C ILE A 21 -6.76 -4.45 24.78
N ALA A 22 -7.97 -4.96 24.51
CA ALA A 22 -8.96 -4.24 23.71
C ALA A 22 -9.34 -2.89 24.34
N ALA A 23 -9.54 -2.84 25.66
CA ALA A 23 -9.84 -1.58 26.35
C ALA A 23 -8.65 -0.61 26.37
N LEU A 24 -7.42 -1.13 26.56
CA LEU A 24 -6.19 -0.34 26.51
C LEU A 24 -5.98 0.29 25.13
N LEU A 25 -6.08 -0.51 24.06
CA LEU A 25 -5.92 -0.03 22.68
C LEU A 25 -7.09 0.85 22.23
N GLY A 26 -8.32 0.52 22.63
CA GLY A 26 -9.52 1.28 22.32
C GLY A 26 -9.57 2.67 22.97
N THR A 27 -8.72 2.95 23.96
CA THR A 27 -8.58 4.28 24.59
C THR A 27 -7.20 4.90 24.37
N ALA A 28 -6.39 4.28 23.50
CA ALA A 28 -5.00 4.67 23.31
C ALA A 28 -4.87 6.09 22.75
N ASN A 29 -3.85 6.82 23.21
CA ASN A 29 -3.43 8.11 22.69
C ASN A 29 -1.91 8.11 22.56
N GLY A 30 -1.39 8.75 21.50
CA GLY A 30 0.04 8.88 21.29
C GLY A 30 0.44 8.81 19.83
N GLU A 31 1.63 8.30 19.56
CA GLU A 31 2.17 8.17 18.22
C GLU A 31 3.05 6.93 18.05
N MET A 32 3.16 6.47 16.81
CA MET A 32 3.98 5.33 16.44
C MET A 32 4.68 5.62 15.11
N LYS A 33 6.00 5.49 15.11
CA LYS A 33 6.87 5.63 13.93
C LYS A 33 7.63 4.33 13.74
N MET A 34 7.66 3.83 12.52
CA MET A 34 8.39 2.62 12.17
C MET A 34 9.08 2.79 10.83
N LEU A 35 10.28 2.25 10.73
CA LEU A 35 11.09 2.22 9.53
C LEU A 35 11.69 0.81 9.41
N VAL A 36 11.57 0.22 8.23
CA VAL A 36 12.19 -1.04 7.88
C VAL A 36 13.10 -0.81 6.69
N ASN A 37 14.38 -1.16 6.79
CA ASN A 37 15.33 -1.14 5.67
C ASN A 37 15.65 -2.56 5.21
N ASP A 38 15.72 -2.76 3.90
CA ASP A 38 16.11 -4.01 3.24
C ASP A 38 15.32 -5.24 3.73
N GLY A 39 14.00 -5.19 3.55
CA GLY A 39 13.06 -6.28 3.88
C GLY A 39 12.70 -7.16 2.69
N ALA A 40 11.99 -8.27 2.95
CA ALA A 40 11.32 -9.04 1.92
C ALA A 40 9.86 -9.31 2.31
N ILE A 41 8.93 -9.07 1.40
CA ILE A 41 7.53 -9.52 1.50
C ILE A 41 7.26 -10.53 0.40
N SER A 42 6.49 -11.58 0.72
CA SER A 42 6.04 -12.55 -0.28
C SER A 42 5.33 -11.83 -1.43
N ARG A 43 5.72 -12.14 -2.66
CA ARG A 43 5.08 -11.58 -3.86
C ARG A 43 3.60 -11.84 -3.92
N GLY A 44 3.13 -12.99 -3.41
CA GLY A 44 1.71 -13.28 -3.30
C GLY A 44 0.96 -12.24 -2.45
N LEU A 45 1.53 -11.81 -1.32
CA LEU A 45 0.94 -10.74 -0.50
C LEU A 45 0.94 -9.39 -1.23
N MET A 46 2.00 -9.08 -1.98
CA MET A 46 2.09 -7.84 -2.75
C MET A 46 1.17 -7.83 -3.98
N GLU A 47 0.99 -8.96 -4.65
CA GLU A 47 0.09 -9.11 -5.81
C GLU A 47 -1.38 -9.09 -5.40
N ILE A 48 -1.71 -9.66 -4.22
CA ILE A 48 -3.02 -9.54 -3.59
C ILE A 48 -3.28 -8.08 -3.18
N ALA A 49 -2.32 -7.44 -2.51
CA ALA A 49 -2.43 -6.04 -2.10
C ALA A 49 -2.45 -5.06 -3.28
N GLY A 50 -1.93 -5.45 -4.45
CA GLY A 50 -1.96 -4.73 -5.73
C GLY A 50 -3.13 -5.12 -6.65
N LEU A 51 -3.97 -6.07 -6.21
CA LEU A 51 -5.07 -6.70 -6.96
C LEU A 51 -4.73 -7.08 -8.40
N ASN A 52 -3.49 -7.50 -8.63
CA ASN A 52 -3.01 -8.00 -9.91
C ASN A 52 -3.38 -9.48 -10.07
N VAL A 53 -4.69 -9.73 -10.12
CA VAL A 53 -5.29 -11.09 -10.17
C VAL A 53 -4.71 -11.91 -11.32
N GLY A 54 -4.37 -11.28 -12.46
CA GLY A 54 -3.71 -11.94 -13.58
C GLY A 54 -2.33 -12.49 -13.24
N ASN A 55 -1.47 -11.67 -12.62
CA ASN A 55 -0.14 -12.12 -12.18
C ASN A 55 -0.21 -13.06 -10.98
N TYR A 56 -1.18 -12.92 -10.08
CA TYR A 56 -1.40 -13.87 -8.98
C TYR A 56 -1.81 -15.26 -9.51
N VAL A 57 -2.69 -15.32 -10.53
CA VAL A 57 -3.07 -16.58 -11.18
C VAL A 57 -1.89 -17.19 -11.95
N VAL A 58 -1.09 -16.36 -12.65
CA VAL A 58 0.12 -16.81 -13.36
C VAL A 58 1.23 -17.23 -12.38
N GLY A 59 1.47 -16.51 -11.29
CA GLY A 59 2.44 -16.85 -10.24
C GLY A 59 2.07 -18.14 -9.51
N LYS A 60 0.77 -18.35 -9.24
CA LYS A 60 0.26 -19.62 -8.71
C LYS A 60 0.39 -20.80 -9.68
N LEU A 61 0.36 -20.55 -11.00
CA LEU A 61 0.52 -21.57 -12.06
C LEU A 61 1.99 -21.83 -12.44
N PHE A 62 2.88 -20.85 -12.29
CA PHE A 62 4.25 -20.87 -12.82
C PHE A 62 5.36 -20.59 -11.78
N GLY A 63 5.01 -20.41 -10.49
CA GLY A 63 5.93 -20.30 -9.35
C GLY A 63 6.05 -18.89 -8.76
N ASP A 64 5.80 -18.77 -7.44
CA ASP A 64 5.97 -17.56 -6.65
C ASP A 64 7.46 -17.24 -6.40
N LYS A 65 7.87 -15.98 -6.59
CA LYS A 65 9.20 -15.47 -6.19
C LYS A 65 9.00 -14.25 -5.32
N ASP A 66 9.73 -14.06 -4.23
CA ASP A 66 9.56 -12.89 -3.33
C ASP A 66 9.65 -11.53 -4.05
N VAL A 67 9.05 -10.47 -3.47
CA VAL A 67 9.32 -9.09 -3.88
C VAL A 67 10.18 -8.42 -2.81
N LYS A 68 11.34 -7.91 -3.24
CA LYS A 68 12.23 -7.15 -2.37
C LYS A 68 11.56 -5.83 -1.97
N ILE A 69 11.48 -5.60 -0.65
CA ILE A 69 11.17 -4.29 -0.07
C ILE A 69 12.51 -3.58 0.10
N ASN A 70 12.70 -2.47 -0.61
CA ASN A 70 13.84 -1.61 -0.36
C ASN A 70 13.68 -0.96 1.01
N CYS A 71 12.49 -0.44 1.30
CA CYS A 71 12.13 -0.05 2.65
C CYS A 71 10.62 0.14 2.88
N ALA A 72 10.23 0.23 4.14
CA ALA A 72 8.90 0.64 4.55
C ALA A 72 9.02 1.73 5.61
N ALA A 73 8.18 2.76 5.52
CA ALA A 73 8.13 3.86 6.47
C ALA A 73 6.68 4.10 6.88
N SER A 74 6.43 4.19 8.18
CA SER A 74 5.11 4.49 8.70
C SER A 74 5.17 5.44 9.89
N ASP A 75 4.23 6.37 9.92
CA ASP A 75 4.01 7.33 10.99
C ASP A 75 2.49 7.41 11.23
N PHE A 76 2.07 7.05 12.44
CA PHE A 76 0.67 7.07 12.87
C PHE A 76 0.50 7.99 14.07
N GLY A 77 -0.53 8.83 14.01
CA GLY A 77 -1.08 9.49 15.19
C GLY A 77 -2.23 8.65 15.75
N ILE A 78 -2.27 8.46 17.06
CA ILE A 78 -3.31 7.68 17.75
C ILE A 78 -4.07 8.60 18.69
N LYS A 79 -5.40 8.65 18.54
CA LYS A 79 -6.27 9.42 19.43
C LYS A 79 -7.53 8.63 19.77
N ASP A 80 -7.74 8.40 21.06
CA ASP A 80 -8.88 7.64 21.59
C ASP A 80 -9.14 6.31 20.84
N GLY A 81 -8.05 5.57 20.61
CA GLY A 81 -8.03 4.30 19.89
C GLY A 81 -8.14 4.38 18.37
N LEU A 82 -8.29 5.57 17.78
CA LEU A 82 -8.24 5.78 16.33
C LEU A 82 -6.79 6.06 15.90
N ALA A 83 -6.16 5.10 15.24
CA ALA A 83 -4.87 5.29 14.59
C ALA A 83 -5.08 5.83 13.17
N THR A 84 -4.44 6.94 12.84
CA THR A 84 -4.52 7.61 11.52
C THR A 84 -3.14 7.70 10.90
N SER A 85 -3.00 7.25 9.65
CA SER A 85 -1.73 7.32 8.92
C SER A 85 -1.38 8.78 8.57
N ARG A 86 -0.26 9.27 9.09
CA ARG A 86 0.38 10.53 8.66
C ARG A 86 1.36 10.27 7.52
N LEU A 87 2.01 9.11 7.56
CA LEU A 87 2.82 8.52 6.50
C LEU A 87 2.63 7.01 6.57
N PHE A 88 2.40 6.34 5.44
CA PHE A 88 2.53 4.88 5.39
C PHE A 88 2.87 4.48 3.96
N VAL A 89 4.11 4.03 3.76
CA VAL A 89 4.62 3.75 2.43
C VAL A 89 5.50 2.51 2.42
N PHE A 90 5.44 1.78 1.30
CA PHE A 90 6.37 0.71 0.98
C PHE A 90 7.09 1.06 -0.32
N ASP A 91 8.41 1.18 -0.28
CA ASP A 91 9.26 1.22 -1.46
C ASP A 91 9.71 -0.21 -1.77
N THR A 92 9.29 -0.72 -2.93
CA THR A 92 9.71 -2.01 -3.45
C THR A 92 10.53 -1.84 -4.72
N GLU A 93 11.16 -2.92 -5.18
CA GLU A 93 11.83 -2.97 -6.48
C GLU A 93 10.89 -2.58 -7.64
N ASN A 94 9.59 -2.88 -7.52
CA ASN A 94 8.65 -2.76 -8.63
C ASN A 94 7.71 -1.55 -8.55
N ALA A 95 7.47 -1.01 -7.36
CA ALA A 95 6.49 0.05 -7.11
C ALA A 95 6.75 0.77 -5.77
N ILE A 96 6.27 2.00 -5.67
CA ILE A 96 6.06 2.71 -4.39
C ILE A 96 4.58 2.56 -4.04
N ILE A 97 4.25 2.11 -2.85
CA ILE A 97 2.89 1.86 -2.41
C ILE A 97 2.57 2.83 -1.28
N TYR A 98 1.69 3.80 -1.52
CA TYR A 98 1.19 4.71 -0.49
C TYR A 98 -0.09 4.15 0.13
N ILE A 99 -0.19 4.22 1.45
CA ILE A 99 -1.36 3.77 2.20
C ILE A 99 -1.85 4.96 3.03
N ASN A 100 -3.14 5.28 2.88
CA ASN A 100 -3.79 6.33 3.66
C ASN A 100 -5.03 5.75 4.34
N GLY A 101 -5.33 6.18 5.56
CA GLY A 101 -6.58 5.81 6.21
C GLY A 101 -6.45 5.66 7.72
N THR A 102 -7.36 4.87 8.28
CA THR A 102 -7.48 4.68 9.72
C THR A 102 -7.60 3.21 10.12
N ALA A 103 -7.15 2.93 11.33
CA ALA A 103 -7.41 1.70 12.06
C ALA A 103 -8.01 2.07 13.41
N ASN A 104 -9.28 1.74 13.61
CA ASN A 104 -10.01 2.02 14.84
C ASN A 104 -9.92 0.82 15.78
N MET A 105 -9.09 0.93 16.81
CA MET A 105 -8.88 -0.11 17.82
C MET A 105 -10.07 -0.25 18.78
N LYS A 106 -10.93 0.77 18.88
CA LYS A 106 -12.13 0.74 19.73
C LYS A 106 -13.24 -0.08 19.08
N THR A 107 -13.39 0.03 17.77
CA THR A 107 -14.43 -0.70 17.01
C THR A 107 -13.89 -1.89 16.23
N GLU A 108 -12.56 -2.11 16.26
CA GLU A 108 -11.85 -3.12 15.49
C GLU A 108 -12.08 -3.02 13.98
N GLN A 109 -12.09 -1.79 13.45
CA GLN A 109 -12.39 -1.51 12.03
C GLN A 109 -11.19 -0.91 11.31
N LEU A 110 -10.88 -1.43 10.12
CA LEU A 110 -9.98 -0.83 9.16
C LEU A 110 -10.75 0.01 8.14
N ASP A 111 -10.12 1.08 7.69
CA ASP A 111 -10.50 1.81 6.50
C ASP A 111 -9.24 2.40 5.87
N LEU A 112 -8.65 1.64 4.94
CA LEU A 112 -7.39 1.96 4.29
C LEU A 112 -7.58 2.04 2.78
N GLN A 113 -6.97 3.05 2.17
CA GLN A 113 -6.81 3.19 0.73
C GLN A 113 -5.34 2.95 0.37
N ILE A 114 -5.12 2.12 -0.64
CA ILE A 114 -3.80 1.71 -1.11
C ILE A 114 -3.62 2.24 -2.54
N ASN A 115 -2.60 3.05 -2.74
CA ASN A 115 -2.30 3.72 -3.99
C ASN A 115 -0.92 3.27 -4.48
N PRO A 116 -0.87 2.23 -5.34
CA PRO A 116 0.38 1.75 -5.91
C PRO A 116 0.82 2.59 -7.12
N GLU A 117 2.07 3.05 -7.09
CA GLU A 117 2.75 3.74 -8.18
C GLU A 117 3.86 2.84 -8.74
N SER A 118 3.69 2.35 -9.96
CA SER A 118 4.66 1.45 -10.60
C SER A 118 5.97 2.17 -10.93
N LYS A 119 7.11 1.51 -10.68
CA LYS A 119 8.42 1.92 -11.17
C LYS A 119 8.65 1.31 -12.56
N GLY A 120 9.01 2.14 -13.54
CA GLY A 120 9.32 1.73 -14.91
C GLY A 120 8.11 1.40 -15.80
N PHE A 121 8.39 0.96 -17.03
CA PHE A 121 7.38 0.63 -18.04
C PHE A 121 6.73 -0.72 -17.77
N ARG A 122 5.39 -0.80 -17.75
CA ARG A 122 4.64 -2.05 -17.63
C ARG A 122 3.47 -2.12 -18.60
N VAL A 123 3.34 -3.28 -19.25
CA VAL A 123 2.28 -3.59 -20.24
C VAL A 123 0.93 -3.85 -19.58
N PHE A 124 0.93 -4.34 -18.33
CA PHE A 124 -0.28 -4.56 -17.53
C PHE A 124 -0.10 -3.97 -16.13
N SER A 125 -0.73 -2.83 -15.86
CA SER A 125 -0.69 -2.15 -14.56
C SER A 125 -2.09 -1.81 -14.07
N LEU A 126 -2.44 -2.28 -12.86
CA LEU A 126 -3.61 -1.80 -12.14
C LEU A 126 -3.23 -0.51 -11.39
N ARG A 127 -3.24 0.62 -12.11
CA ARG A 127 -3.22 1.97 -11.52
C ARG A 127 -4.53 2.33 -10.80
N SER A 128 -5.34 1.35 -10.45
CA SER A 128 -6.60 1.58 -9.75
C SER A 128 -6.27 1.58 -8.26
N PRO A 129 -6.65 2.63 -7.51
CA PRO A 129 -6.57 2.59 -6.06
C PRO A 129 -7.31 1.37 -5.54
N LEU A 130 -6.80 0.83 -4.46
CA LEU A 130 -7.29 -0.37 -3.81
C LEU A 130 -7.75 0.03 -2.42
N TYR A 131 -8.57 -0.81 -1.80
CA TYR A 131 -9.04 -0.57 -0.46
C TYR A 131 -8.89 -1.82 0.39
N VAL A 132 -8.74 -1.61 1.70
CA VAL A 132 -8.87 -2.62 2.75
C VAL A 132 -9.74 -2.00 3.84
N ASN A 133 -10.96 -2.52 4.03
CA ASN A 133 -11.91 -1.99 5.01
C ASN A 133 -12.62 -3.10 5.79
N GLY A 134 -13.35 -2.71 6.83
CA GLY A 134 -14.15 -3.63 7.65
C GLY A 134 -13.37 -4.21 8.84
N PRO A 135 -13.88 -5.29 9.46
CA PRO A 135 -13.37 -5.75 10.75
C PRO A 135 -11.92 -6.27 10.68
N PHE A 136 -11.14 -6.07 11.75
CA PHE A 136 -9.77 -6.60 11.87
C PHE A 136 -9.72 -8.11 11.67
N ALA A 137 -10.71 -8.83 12.20
CA ALA A 137 -10.81 -10.28 12.10
C ALA A 137 -11.15 -10.76 10.68
N LYS A 138 -11.76 -9.91 9.85
CA LYS A 138 -12.18 -10.26 8.48
C LYS A 138 -12.17 -9.02 7.59
N PRO A 139 -10.99 -8.50 7.25
CA PRO A 139 -10.88 -7.34 6.38
C PRO A 139 -11.37 -7.69 4.98
N ASN A 140 -12.06 -6.74 4.36
CA ASN A 140 -12.49 -6.80 2.99
C ASN A 140 -11.53 -5.98 2.12
N ALA A 141 -10.91 -6.63 1.14
CA ALA A 141 -9.96 -6.00 0.23
C ALA A 141 -10.49 -6.03 -1.20
N GLY A 142 -10.31 -4.95 -1.95
CA GLY A 142 -10.81 -4.88 -3.32
C GLY A 142 -10.28 -3.69 -4.13
N VAL A 143 -10.59 -3.69 -5.43
CA VAL A 143 -10.21 -2.62 -6.36
C VAL A 143 -11.30 -1.56 -6.32
N GLN A 144 -10.94 -0.28 -6.33
CA GLN A 144 -11.90 0.77 -6.61
C GLN A 144 -12.36 0.66 -8.08
N SER A 145 -13.63 0.31 -8.25
CA SER A 145 -14.22 0.00 -9.55
C SER A 145 -14.38 1.21 -10.47
N GLY A 146 -14.57 2.42 -9.92
CA GLY A 146 -14.78 3.64 -10.71
C GLY A 146 -13.66 3.92 -11.72
N PRO A 147 -12.40 4.07 -11.28
CA PRO A 147 -11.26 4.23 -12.19
C PRO A 147 -11.06 3.05 -13.16
N LEU A 148 -11.42 1.83 -12.75
CA LEU A 148 -11.30 0.63 -13.58
C LEU A 148 -12.33 0.62 -14.71
N LEU A 149 -13.58 0.98 -14.42
CA LEU A 149 -14.66 1.09 -15.40
C LEU A 149 -14.37 2.18 -16.45
N LEU A 150 -13.85 3.33 -16.02
CA LEU A 150 -13.44 4.40 -16.94
C LEU A 150 -12.35 3.95 -17.91
N ARG A 151 -11.35 3.21 -17.43
CA ARG A 151 -10.28 2.65 -18.28
C ARG A 151 -10.80 1.57 -19.23
N GLY A 152 -11.69 0.69 -18.74
CA GLY A 152 -12.35 -0.32 -19.57
C GLY A 152 -13.17 0.31 -20.70
N ALA A 153 -13.92 1.37 -20.42
CA ALA A 153 -14.65 2.13 -21.43
C ALA A 153 -13.69 2.75 -22.46
N GLY A 154 -12.59 3.37 -22.01
CA GLY A 154 -11.56 3.92 -22.90
C GLY A 154 -10.93 2.87 -23.82
N MET A 155 -10.59 1.69 -23.29
CA MET A 155 -10.07 0.57 -24.08
C MET A 155 -11.05 0.14 -25.18
N VAL A 156 -12.34 -0.02 -24.85
CA VAL A 156 -13.38 -0.41 -25.81
C VAL A 156 -13.55 0.65 -26.89
N LEU A 157 -13.61 1.93 -26.50
CA LEU A 157 -13.76 3.05 -27.43
C LEU A 157 -12.55 3.17 -28.37
N LEU A 158 -11.33 3.13 -27.85
CA LEU A 158 -10.10 3.22 -28.65
C LEU A 158 -9.90 1.97 -29.54
N GLY A 159 -10.24 0.80 -29.00
CA GLY A 159 -10.19 -0.47 -29.73
C GLY A 159 -11.17 -0.52 -30.91
N ALA A 160 -12.38 0.02 -30.72
CA ALA A 160 -13.40 0.06 -31.75
C ALA A 160 -13.17 1.13 -32.83
N THR A 161 -12.46 2.22 -32.49
CA THR A 161 -12.29 3.37 -33.40
C THR A 161 -10.94 3.40 -34.12
N VAL A 162 -9.85 3.05 -33.43
CA VAL A 162 -8.47 3.14 -33.95
C VAL A 162 -7.86 1.76 -34.21
N GLY A 163 -8.41 0.71 -33.59
CA GLY A 163 -8.01 -0.69 -33.80
C GLY A 163 -7.52 -1.38 -32.52
N PRO A 164 -7.37 -2.73 -32.53
CA PRO A 164 -7.19 -3.52 -31.31
C PRO A 164 -5.95 -3.14 -30.49
N VAL A 165 -4.86 -2.75 -31.17
CA VAL A 165 -3.60 -2.34 -30.53
C VAL A 165 -3.74 -0.99 -29.80
N ALA A 166 -4.60 -0.09 -30.29
CA ALA A 166 -4.84 1.21 -29.65
C ALA A 166 -5.63 1.07 -28.35
N GLY A 167 -6.50 0.07 -28.22
CA GLY A 167 -7.20 -0.24 -26.97
C GLY A 167 -6.23 -0.57 -25.83
N LEU A 168 -5.10 -1.23 -26.13
CA LEU A 168 -4.08 -1.59 -25.15
C LEU A 168 -3.36 -0.35 -24.56
N LEU A 169 -3.35 0.79 -25.26
CA LEU A 169 -2.74 2.02 -24.74
C LEU A 169 -3.40 2.50 -23.44
N ALA A 170 -4.69 2.19 -23.22
CA ALA A 170 -5.38 2.52 -21.97
C ALA A 170 -4.87 1.70 -20.75
N LEU A 171 -4.13 0.62 -20.99
CA LEU A 171 -3.57 -0.28 -19.98
C LEU A 171 -2.05 -0.11 -19.79
N VAL A 172 -1.38 0.56 -20.75
CA VAL A 172 0.05 0.84 -20.68
C VAL A 172 0.31 1.84 -19.58
N ALA A 173 1.21 1.47 -18.65
CA ALA A 173 1.71 2.38 -17.65
C ALA A 173 3.17 2.72 -17.90
N THR A 174 3.44 4.00 -18.19
CA THR A 174 4.74 4.62 -17.98
C THR A 174 4.81 5.09 -16.53
N GLY A 175 5.71 4.51 -15.75
CA GLY A 175 6.11 5.04 -14.45
C GLY A 175 7.47 5.71 -14.58
N ASP A 176 7.66 6.84 -13.91
CA ASP A 176 8.98 7.48 -13.82
C ASP A 176 9.96 6.57 -13.04
N SER A 177 11.25 6.71 -13.36
CA SER A 177 12.32 6.02 -12.64
C SER A 177 12.53 6.71 -11.29
N ALA A 178 11.66 6.47 -10.32
CA ALA A 178 11.80 7.03 -8.98
C ALA A 178 13.03 6.42 -8.28
N PRO A 179 14.01 7.23 -7.84
CA PRO A 179 15.13 6.73 -7.03
C PRO A 179 14.62 6.14 -5.72
N ASN A 180 15.46 5.32 -5.06
CA ASN A 180 15.13 4.69 -3.77
C ASN A 180 14.73 5.77 -2.74
N GLN A 181 13.47 5.73 -2.27
CA GLN A 181 12.86 6.86 -1.55
C GLN A 181 13.25 6.92 -0.07
N CYS A 182 14.05 5.97 0.42
CA CYS A 182 14.20 5.81 1.85
C CYS A 182 14.92 6.96 2.56
N GLY A 183 15.96 7.54 1.94
CA GLY A 183 16.65 8.71 2.47
C GLY A 183 15.70 9.92 2.61
N PRO A 184 15.03 10.35 1.52
CA PRO A 184 14.06 11.44 1.57
C PRO A 184 12.89 11.22 2.53
N LEU A 185 12.36 9.99 2.63
CA LEU A 185 11.28 9.64 3.56
C LEU A 185 11.73 9.67 5.03
N LEU A 186 12.95 9.22 5.33
CA LEU A 186 13.57 9.34 6.64
C LEU A 186 13.70 10.80 7.08
N GLU A 187 14.14 11.67 6.17
CA GLU A 187 14.27 13.11 6.41
C GLU A 187 12.90 13.74 6.70
N GLN A 188 11.85 13.28 6.01
CA GLN A 188 10.46 13.73 6.22
C GLN A 188 9.88 13.26 7.56
N MET A 189 10.14 12.01 7.96
CA MET A 189 9.75 11.49 9.27
C MET A 189 10.45 12.24 10.41
N ARG A 190 11.72 12.60 10.23
CA ARG A 190 12.47 13.43 11.19
C ARG A 190 11.93 14.86 11.28
N THR A 191 11.46 15.42 10.17
CA THR A 191 10.98 16.81 10.09
C THR A 191 9.47 16.97 10.32
N GLY A 192 8.73 15.87 10.46
CA GLY A 192 7.29 15.86 10.76
C GLY A 192 6.41 16.38 9.61
N LYS A 193 6.89 16.35 8.36
CA LYS A 193 6.16 16.85 7.18
C LYS A 193 5.84 15.72 6.23
N ALA A 194 4.55 15.41 6.05
CA ALA A 194 4.08 14.50 5.00
C ALA A 194 4.44 15.05 3.60
N PRO A 195 4.68 14.18 2.60
CA PRO A 195 4.98 14.61 1.24
C PRO A 195 3.84 15.44 0.65
N LYS A 196 4.19 16.55 0.00
CA LYS A 196 3.24 17.48 -0.65
C LYS A 196 2.59 16.94 -1.93
N THR A 197 2.78 15.68 -2.25
CA THR A 197 2.28 15.09 -3.50
C THR A 197 1.41 13.88 -3.19
N VAL A 198 0.14 14.19 -2.88
CA VAL A 198 -0.97 13.44 -3.47
C VAL A 198 -1.62 14.43 -4.43
N LYS A 199 -1.33 14.28 -5.72
CA LYS A 199 -2.12 14.90 -6.79
C LYS A 199 -2.96 13.82 -7.44
#